data_AF-D4RZI2-F1
#
_entry.id   AF-D4RZI2-F1
#
_cell.length_a   1.000
_cell.length_b   1.000
_cell.length_c   1.000
_cell.angle_alpha   90.00
_cell.angle_beta   90.00
_cell.angle_gamma   90.00
#
_symmetry.space_group_name_H-M   'P 1'
#
loop_
_entity.id
_entity.type
_entity.pdbx_description
1 polymer ?
#
loop_
_entity_poly.entity_id
_entity_poly.type
_entity_poly.pdbx_seq_one_letter_code
_entity_poly.pdbx_strand_id
1 'polypeptide(L)'
;MCGHGIGTHLHEDPDIPNFIQKKRGIKLAAGMTLAVEPMINIGTYKVCWLDDDWTVVTYDGSLSAHYENTILITEEGCEILSIL
;
A
#
# COMPACT_ATOMS: atom_id res chain seq x y z
N MET A 1 -2.90 7.05 2.04
CA MET A 1 -3.08 5.85 1.20
C MET A 1 -1.70 5.26 0.94
N CYS A 2 -1.41 4.15 1.60
CA CYS A 2 -0.17 3.40 1.52
C CYS A 2 -0.48 1.97 1.96
N GLY A 3 0.39 1.03 1.62
CA GLY A 3 0.32 -0.30 2.22
C GLY A 3 0.59 -0.27 3.71
N HIS A 4 0.43 -1.43 4.33
CA HIS A 4 0.46 -1.57 5.78
C HIS A 4 0.93 -2.97 6.19
N GLY A 5 1.25 -3.15 7.48
CA GLY A 5 1.30 -4.48 8.08
C GLY A 5 -0.10 -5.07 8.13
N ILE A 6 -0.23 -6.37 7.87
CA ILE A 6 -1.52 -7.08 7.90
C ILE A 6 -1.32 -8.45 8.55
N GLY A 7 -2.24 -8.83 9.43
CA GLY A 7 -2.14 -10.10 10.15
C GLY A 7 -3.30 -10.30 11.11
N THR A 8 -3.05 -10.05 12.40
CA THR A 8 -4.11 -10.16 13.42
C THR A 8 -5.08 -8.98 13.40
N HIS A 9 -4.63 -7.83 12.90
CA HIS A 9 -5.45 -6.66 12.64
C HIS A 9 -5.46 -6.36 11.14
N LEU A 10 -6.54 -5.71 10.69
CA LEU A 10 -6.70 -5.32 9.29
C LEU A 10 -5.59 -4.35 8.85
N HIS A 11 -5.33 -3.33 9.67
CA HIS A 11 -4.22 -2.39 9.47
C HIS A 11 -3.37 -2.37 10.74
N GLU A 12 -2.08 -2.67 10.60
CA GLU A 12 -1.08 -2.59 11.66
C GLU A 12 0.22 -1.99 11.11
N ASP A 13 1.14 -1.62 12.00
CA ASP A 13 2.48 -1.20 11.59
C ASP A 13 3.15 -2.34 10.81
N PRO A 14 3.96 -2.03 9.78
CA PRO A 14 4.42 -0.70 9.40
C PRO A 14 3.68 -0.11 8.18
N ASP A 15 3.65 1.22 8.08
CA ASP A 15 3.28 1.90 6.83
C ASP A 15 4.26 1.55 5.69
N ILE A 16 3.72 1.22 4.52
CA ILE A 16 4.45 0.88 3.28
C ILE A 16 4.09 1.90 2.18
N PRO A 17 4.77 3.07 2.12
CA PRO A 17 4.48 4.08 1.11
C PRO A 17 4.81 3.64 -0.33
N ASN A 18 3.89 3.91 -1.25
CA ASN A 18 4.05 3.66 -2.69
C ASN A 18 4.83 4.77 -3.43
N PHE A 19 5.53 5.63 -2.69
CA PHE A 19 6.25 6.78 -3.23
C PHE A 19 7.60 6.95 -2.53
N ILE A 20 8.52 7.65 -3.21
CA ILE A 20 9.90 7.80 -2.74
C ILE A 20 9.94 8.44 -1.35
N GLN A 21 10.60 7.74 -0.43
CA GLN A 21 10.93 8.25 0.90
C GLN A 21 12.36 8.81 0.92
N LYS A 22 12.56 9.92 1.63
CA LYS A 22 13.92 10.49 1.84
C LYS A 22 14.73 9.71 2.88
N LYS A 23 14.03 9.00 3.78
CA LYS A 23 14.64 8.20 4.84
C LYS A 23 14.70 6.74 4.40
N ARG A 24 15.68 6.01 4.93
CA ARG A 24 15.72 4.55 4.79
C ARG A 24 14.46 3.98 5.43
N GLY A 25 13.75 3.14 4.68
CA GLY A 25 12.54 2.45 5.15
C GLY A 25 12.83 1.45 6.26
N ILE A 26 11.77 0.75 6.68
CA ILE A 26 11.85 -0.32 7.68
C ILE A 26 12.82 -1.42 7.25
N LYS A 27 13.38 -2.13 8.24
CA LYS A 27 14.11 -3.36 7.98
C LYS A 27 13.10 -4.51 7.93
N LEU A 28 13.00 -5.19 6.80
CA LEU A 28 12.17 -6.38 6.64
C LEU A 28 12.77 -7.55 7.45
N ALA A 29 11.91 -8.32 8.10
CA ALA A 29 12.25 -9.50 8.88
C ALA A 29 11.30 -10.64 8.56
N ALA A 30 11.82 -11.87 8.61
CA ALA A 30 11.01 -13.07 8.38
C ALA A 30 9.83 -13.14 9.35
N GLY A 31 8.66 -13.55 8.84
CA GLY A 31 7.40 -13.59 9.59
C GLY A 31 6.56 -12.32 9.52
N MET A 32 7.09 -11.22 8.95
CA MET A 32 6.27 -10.04 8.67
C MET A 32 5.34 -10.31 7.50
N THR A 33 4.08 -9.88 7.62
CA THR A 33 3.11 -9.91 6.52
C THR A 33 2.70 -8.49 6.18
N LEU A 34 2.75 -8.14 4.91
CA LEU A 34 2.59 -6.78 4.42
C LEU A 34 1.59 -6.74 3.26
N ALA A 35 0.71 -5.75 3.28
CA ALA A 35 -0.09 -5.34 2.14
C ALA A 35 0.74 -4.39 1.27
N VAL A 36 0.94 -4.76 0.00
CA VAL A 36 1.58 -3.91 -1.01
C VAL A 36 0.52 -3.52 -2.03
N GLU A 37 0.07 -2.25 -1.95
CA GLU A 37 -1.16 -1.75 -2.59
C GLU A 37 -0.94 -0.43 -3.36
N PRO A 38 -0.18 -0.43 -4.47
CA PRO A 38 0.01 0.78 -5.26
C PRO A 38 -1.27 1.28 -5.93
N MET A 39 -1.63 2.52 -5.64
CA MET A 39 -2.61 3.32 -6.39
C MET A 39 -1.86 4.29 -7.31
N ILE A 40 -2.09 4.18 -8.62
CA ILE A 40 -1.40 4.96 -9.65
C ILE A 40 -2.39 5.84 -10.41
N ASN A 41 -2.13 7.14 -10.42
CA ASN A 41 -2.91 8.12 -11.16
C ASN A 41 -2.24 8.44 -12.50
N ILE A 42 -3.02 8.56 -13.58
CA ILE A 42 -2.47 8.93 -14.91
C ILE A 42 -2.04 10.41 -14.99
N GLY A 43 -2.69 11.27 -14.19
CA GLY A 43 -2.43 12.71 -14.13
C GLY A 43 -1.57 13.09 -12.93
N THR A 44 -2.11 13.93 -12.05
CA THR A 44 -1.41 14.35 -10.82
C THR A 44 -1.47 13.31 -9.69
N TYR A 45 -0.47 13.29 -8.81
CA TYR A 45 -0.47 12.48 -7.60
C TYR A 45 -1.43 13.01 -6.51
N LYS A 46 -1.94 14.24 -6.67
CA LYS A 46 -2.83 14.87 -5.69
C LYS A 46 -4.20 14.19 -5.69
N VAL A 47 -4.80 14.11 -4.51
CA VAL A 47 -6.13 13.55 -4.28
C VAL A 47 -6.96 14.47 -3.39
N CYS A 48 -8.27 14.29 -3.39
CA CYS A 48 -9.20 14.90 -2.43
C CYS A 48 -10.19 13.87 -1.89
N TRP A 49 -10.67 14.12 -0.67
CA TRP A 49 -11.76 13.37 -0.05
C TRP A 49 -13.10 13.99 -0.44
N LEU A 50 -14.09 13.15 -0.72
CA LEU A 50 -15.47 13.60 -0.89
C LEU A 50 -16.17 13.75 0.46
N ASP A 51 -17.37 14.35 0.44
CA ASP A 51 -18.16 14.66 1.62
C ASP A 51 -18.75 13.42 2.33
N ASP A 52 -18.48 12.21 1.81
CA ASP A 52 -18.90 10.94 2.40
C ASP A 52 -17.88 10.36 3.40
N ASP A 53 -16.78 11.07 3.67
CA ASP A 53 -15.68 10.67 4.56
C ASP A 53 -14.95 9.37 4.17
N TRP A 54 -15.18 8.84 2.96
CA TRP A 54 -14.59 7.57 2.50
C TRP A 54 -13.97 7.65 1.11
N THR A 55 -14.66 8.27 0.16
CA THR A 55 -14.28 8.24 -1.23
C THR A 55 -13.13 9.20 -1.48
N VAL A 56 -12.01 8.66 -1.96
CA VAL A 56 -10.84 9.42 -2.37
C VAL A 56 -10.77 9.44 -3.89
N VAL A 57 -10.74 10.64 -4.47
CA VAL A 57 -10.67 10.85 -5.93
C VAL A 57 -9.40 11.59 -6.32
N THR A 58 -9.00 11.44 -7.59
CA THR A 58 -7.90 12.22 -8.16
C THR A 58 -8.28 13.70 -8.21
N TYR A 59 -7.34 14.58 -7.84
CA TYR A 59 -7.64 16.01 -7.78
C TYR A 59 -7.96 16.63 -9.16
N ASP A 60 -7.43 16.03 -10.22
CA ASP A 60 -7.68 16.46 -11.61
C ASP A 60 -8.81 15.69 -12.31
N GLY A 61 -9.49 14.76 -11.62
CA GLY A 61 -10.56 13.94 -12.17
C GLY A 61 -10.12 12.88 -13.19
N SER A 62 -8.81 12.67 -13.37
CA SER A 62 -8.28 11.66 -14.28
C SER A 62 -8.36 10.25 -13.71
N LEU A 63 -8.14 9.24 -14.56
CA LEU A 63 -8.18 7.83 -14.14
C LEU A 63 -7.11 7.48 -13.11
N SER A 64 -7.49 6.57 -12.20
CA SER A 64 -6.60 5.91 -11.25
C SER A 64 -6.79 4.40 -11.34
N ALA A 65 -5.73 3.65 -11.06
CA ALA A 65 -5.76 2.19 -10.99
C ALA A 65 -5.12 1.74 -9.68
N HIS A 66 -5.67 0.66 -9.11
CA HIS A 66 -5.20 0.07 -7.87
C HIS A 66 -5.05 -1.44 -8.06
N TYR A 67 -3.96 -2.00 -7.52
CA TYR A 67 -3.77 -3.44 -7.36
C TYR A 67 -3.08 -3.69 -6.02
N GLU A 68 -3.38 -4.82 -5.39
CA GLU A 68 -2.85 -5.19 -4.09
C GLU A 68 -2.46 -6.67 -4.05
N ASN A 69 -1.35 -6.96 -3.36
CA ASN A 69 -1.06 -8.30 -2.86
C ASN A 69 -0.65 -8.26 -1.39
N THR A 70 -1.07 -9.30 -0.66
CA THR A 70 -0.51 -9.64 0.64
C THR A 70 0.71 -10.52 0.47
N ILE A 71 1.85 -10.10 1.03
CA ILE A 71 3.11 -10.84 0.99
C ILE A 71 3.57 -11.25 2.38
N LEU A 72 4.16 -12.44 2.50
CA LEU A 72 4.89 -12.90 3.67
C LEU A 72 6.39 -12.74 3.41
N ILE A 73 7.11 -12.08 4.32
CA ILE A 73 8.58 -12.05 4.30
C ILE A 73 9.10 -13.35 4.90
N THR A 74 10.02 -14.00 4.19
CA THR A 74 10.69 -15.23 4.62
C THR A 74 12.18 -14.98 4.86
N GLU A 75 12.92 -15.96 5.37
CA GLU A 75 14.37 -15.83 5.55
C GLU A 75 15.12 -15.67 4.21
N GLU A 76 14.55 -16.20 3.13
CA GLU A 76 15.19 -16.25 1.80
C GLU A 76 14.56 -15.28 0.78
N GLY A 77 13.45 -14.62 1.12
CA GLY A 77 12.75 -13.72 0.20
C GLY A 77 11.34 -13.35 0.67
N CYS A 78 10.35 -13.54 -0.21
CA CYS A 78 8.95 -13.35 0.11
C CYS A 78 8.06 -14.34 -0.64
N GLU A 79 6.88 -14.61 -0.08
CA GLU A 79 5.82 -15.41 -0.67
C GLU A 79 4.58 -14.53 -0.90
N ILE A 80 3.91 -14.68 -2.04
CA ILE A 80 2.66 -13.97 -2.35
C ILE A 80 1.49 -14.84 -1.88
N LEU A 81 0.78 -14.40 -0.85
CA LEU A 81 -0.29 -15.17 -0.22
C LEU A 81 -1.63 -15.03 -0.95
N SER A 82 -1.80 -13.96 -1.73
CA SER A 82 -3.06 -13.59 -2.39
C SER A 82 -3.03 -13.80 -3.91
N ILE A 83 -2.15 -14.68 -4.42
CA ILE A 83 -2.13 -15.02 -5.85
C ILE A 83 -3.33 -15.93 -6.18
N LEU A 84 -3.99 -15.65 -7.31
CA LEU A 84 -5.11 -16.46 -7.84
C LEU A 84 -4.62 -17.56 -8.78
#